data_AF-A0A381XRG6-F1
#
_entry.id   AF-A0A381XRG6-F1
#
_cell.length_a   1.000
_cell.length_b   1.000
_cell.length_c   1.000
_cell.angle_alpha   90.00
_cell.angle_beta   90.00
_cell.angle_gamma   90.00
#
_symmetry.space_group_name_H-M   'P 1'
#
loop_
_entity.id
_entity.type
_entity.pdbx_description
1 polymer ?
#
loop_
_entity_poly.entity_id
_entity_poly.type
_entity_poly.pdbx_seq_one_letter_code
_entity_poly.pdbx_strand_id
1 'polypeptide(L)'
;MIAQFLVKRFLPAGTPEFHKITDISLLHIISWAEQKDPEKIYDIAFGEVFPPKQVKESKIPYEEWFMSSDYPKLPMVVREELIRAFRIHMASGRMDVLRLGAVAEKYAKRMMYVGLFFLFLILVF
;
A
#
# COMPACT_ATOMS: atom_id res chain seq x y z
N MET A 1 -7.17 9.53 -16.49
CA MET A 1 -8.21 8.94 -17.38
C MET A 1 -7.69 7.75 -18.18
N ILE A 2 -6.65 7.89 -19.01
CA ILE A 2 -6.11 6.81 -19.85
C ILE A 2 -5.59 5.61 -19.03
N ALA A 3 -4.81 5.88 -17.97
CA ALA A 3 -4.27 4.85 -17.09
C ALA A 3 -5.36 3.96 -16.45
N GLN A 4 -6.43 4.58 -15.92
CA GLN A 4 -7.56 3.84 -15.32
C GLN A 4 -8.31 2.98 -16.34
N PHE A 5 -8.45 3.47 -17.59
CA PHE A 5 -9.05 2.70 -18.67
C PHE A 5 -8.21 1.47 -19.03
N LEU A 6 -6.89 1.63 -19.14
CA LEU A 6 -5.97 0.52 -19.42
C LEU A 6 -5.98 -0.51 -18.29
N VAL A 7 -6.02 -0.08 -17.03
CA VAL A 7 -6.12 -0.98 -15.86
C VAL A 7 -7.38 -1.83 -15.93
N LYS A 8 -8.54 -1.20 -16.08
CA LYS A 8 -9.82 -1.93 -16.10
C LYS A 8 -9.93 -2.90 -17.26
N ARG A 9 -9.28 -2.60 -18.39
CA ARG A 9 -9.32 -3.43 -19.60
C ARG A 9 -8.33 -4.57 -19.61
N PHE A 10 -7.13 -4.38 -19.05
CA PHE A 10 -6.02 -5.34 -19.18
C PHE A 10 -5.59 -6.00 -17.87
N LEU A 11 -5.94 -5.43 -16.71
CA LEU A 11 -5.57 -6.02 -15.43
C LEU A 11 -6.76 -6.74 -14.80
N PRO A 12 -6.60 -8.02 -14.40
CA PRO A 12 -7.63 -8.72 -13.66
C PRO A 12 -7.91 -7.97 -12.35
N ALA A 13 -9.16 -8.01 -11.89
CA ALA A 13 -9.56 -7.48 -10.59
C ALA A 13 -8.77 -8.21 -9.50
N GLY A 14 -7.67 -7.60 -9.06
CA GLY A 14 -6.81 -8.17 -8.04
C GLY A 14 -7.38 -7.84 -6.67
N THR A 15 -7.74 -8.85 -5.90
CA THR A 15 -8.08 -8.69 -4.49
C THR A 15 -6.78 -8.67 -3.68
N PRO A 16 -6.48 -7.59 -2.96
CA PRO A 16 -5.28 -7.52 -2.13
C PRO A 16 -5.37 -8.53 -0.98
N GLU A 17 -4.29 -9.23 -0.73
CA GLU A 17 -4.15 -10.12 0.42
C GLU A 17 -3.73 -9.32 1.65
N PHE A 18 -4.71 -8.69 2.33
CA PHE A 18 -4.46 -7.79 3.47
C PHE A 18 -3.67 -8.42 4.64
N HIS A 19 -3.65 -9.75 4.75
CA HIS A 19 -2.86 -10.47 5.75
C HIS A 19 -1.35 -10.48 5.45
N LYS A 20 -0.95 -10.24 4.20
CA LYS A 20 0.46 -10.14 3.79
C LYS A 20 0.98 -8.70 3.78
N ILE A 21 0.07 -7.73 3.89
CA ILE A 21 0.41 -6.29 3.88
C ILE A 21 0.78 -5.88 5.31
N THR A 22 1.94 -5.26 5.48
CA THR A 22 2.35 -4.68 6.78
C THR A 22 1.55 -3.41 7.06
N ASP A 23 1.42 -3.05 8.34
CA ASP A 23 0.62 -1.90 8.76
C ASP A 23 1.17 -0.59 8.18
N ILE A 24 2.48 -0.49 8.07
CA ILE A 24 3.20 0.62 7.42
C ILE A 24 2.86 0.68 5.94
N SER A 25 2.99 -0.44 5.21
CA SER A 25 2.66 -0.47 3.79
C SER A 25 1.20 -0.09 3.56
N LEU A 26 0.29 -0.57 4.40
CA LEU A 26 -1.12 -0.21 4.33
C LEU A 26 -1.32 1.30 4.51
N LEU A 27 -0.67 1.89 5.52
CA LEU A 27 -0.74 3.31 5.82
C LEU A 27 -0.14 4.17 4.69
N HIS A 28 1.02 3.81 4.15
CA HIS A 28 1.63 4.51 3.01
C HIS A 28 0.79 4.41 1.73
N ILE A 29 0.16 3.27 1.47
CA ILE A 29 -0.73 3.11 0.32
C ILE A 29 -1.94 4.05 0.43
N ILE A 30 -2.52 4.17 1.63
CA ILE A 30 -3.65 5.07 1.88
C ILE A 30 -3.21 6.53 1.82
N SER A 31 -2.07 6.86 2.43
CA SER A 31 -1.43 8.18 2.34
C SER A 31 -1.24 8.62 0.89
N TRP A 32 -0.74 7.74 0.04
CA TRP A 32 -0.63 8.01 -1.39
C TRP A 32 -2.00 8.21 -2.06
N ALA A 33 -2.99 7.37 -1.75
CA ALA A 33 -4.33 7.44 -2.33
C ALA A 33 -5.12 8.70 -1.92
N GLU A 34 -4.88 9.21 -0.71
CA GLU A 34 -5.47 10.44 -0.20
C GLU A 34 -4.64 11.70 -0.52
N GLN A 35 -3.40 11.55 -1.00
CA GLN A 35 -2.43 12.64 -1.17
C GLN A 35 -2.21 13.43 0.13
N LYS A 36 -2.12 12.71 1.25
CA LYS A 36 -1.87 13.27 2.58
C LYS A 36 -0.64 12.62 3.19
N ASP A 37 -0.02 13.32 4.13
CA ASP A 37 1.09 12.78 4.90
C ASP A 37 0.65 11.51 5.67
N PRO A 38 1.53 10.50 5.77
CA PRO A 38 1.23 9.26 6.47
C PRO A 38 0.91 9.49 7.96
N GLU A 39 1.57 10.45 8.60
CA GLU A 39 1.25 10.93 9.95
C GLU A 39 -0.21 11.40 10.07
N LYS A 40 -0.71 12.18 9.11
CA LYS A 40 -2.11 12.64 9.12
C LYS A 40 -3.09 11.49 8.97
N ILE A 41 -2.76 10.48 8.16
CA ILE A 41 -3.59 9.28 8.02
C ILE A 41 -3.59 8.45 9.30
N TYR A 42 -2.44 8.33 9.96
CA TYR A 42 -2.31 7.71 11.27
C TYR A 42 -3.24 8.38 12.29
N ASP A 43 -3.18 9.71 12.36
CA ASP A 43 -3.99 10.52 13.27
C ASP A 43 -5.49 10.39 13.02
N ILE A 44 -5.89 10.42 11.75
CA ILE A 44 -7.28 10.22 11.33
C ILE A 44 -7.76 8.82 11.72
N ALA A 45 -6.96 7.78 11.44
CA ALA A 45 -7.35 6.40 11.74
C ALA A 45 -7.54 6.17 13.25
N PHE A 46 -6.70 6.77 14.10
CA PHE A 46 -6.88 6.72 15.55
C PHE A 46 -8.07 7.57 16.03
N GLY A 47 -8.32 8.72 15.41
CA GLY A 47 -9.44 9.60 15.75
C GLY A 47 -10.82 9.05 15.38
N GLU A 48 -10.90 8.25 14.31
CA GLU A 48 -12.14 7.57 13.91
C GLU A 48 -12.46 6.36 14.80
N VAL A 49 -11.43 5.69 15.33
CA VAL A 49 -11.59 4.47 16.14
C VAL A 49 -11.81 4.78 17.61
N PHE A 50 -11.08 5.75 18.16
CA PHE A 50 -11.09 6.02 19.60
C PHE A 50 -11.77 7.36 19.90
N PRO A 51 -12.58 7.45 20.98
CA PRO A 51 -13.08 8.72 21.49
C PRO A 51 -11.93 9.69 21.81
N PRO A 52 -12.10 11.02 21.67
CA PRO A 52 -11.02 12.00 21.83
C PRO A 52 -10.25 11.92 23.15
N LYS A 53 -10.92 11.45 24.22
CA LYS A 53 -10.33 11.26 25.55
C LYS A 53 -9.39 10.05 25.60
N GLN A 54 -9.67 8.99 24.85
CA GLN A 54 -8.91 7.74 24.82
C GLN A 54 -7.82 7.72 23.75
N VAL A 55 -7.91 8.60 22.75
CA VAL A 55 -6.86 8.76 21.71
C VAL A 55 -5.52 9.10 22.33
N LYS A 56 -5.47 10.02 23.30
CA LYS A 56 -4.20 10.44 23.94
C LYS A 56 -3.51 9.33 24.73
N GLU A 57 -4.27 8.39 25.28
CA GLU A 57 -3.73 7.28 26.07
C GLU A 57 -3.38 6.07 25.21
N SER A 58 -4.07 5.90 24.07
CA SER A 58 -3.92 4.72 23.21
C SER A 58 -2.96 4.94 22.03
N LYS A 59 -2.59 6.20 21.76
CA LYS A 59 -1.79 6.60 20.61
C LYS A 59 -0.34 6.88 21.02
N ILE A 60 0.58 6.15 20.41
CA ILE A 60 2.01 6.48 20.43
C ILE A 60 2.23 7.58 19.38
N PRO A 61 3.07 8.61 19.63
CA PRO A 61 3.45 9.58 18.60
C PRO A 61 3.92 8.88 17.33
N TYR A 62 3.55 9.41 16.16
CA TYR A 62 3.80 8.75 14.88
C TYR A 62 5.30 8.52 14.63
N GLU A 63 6.14 9.50 14.95
CA GLU A 63 7.60 9.42 14.81
C GLU A 63 8.18 8.30 15.66
N GLU A 64 7.72 8.17 16.90
CA GLU A 64 8.16 7.12 17.82
C GLU A 64 7.68 5.74 17.37
N TRP A 65 6.44 5.67 16.88
CA TRP A 65 5.89 4.47 16.28
C TRP A 65 6.65 4.06 14.99
N PHE A 66 7.04 5.02 14.16
CA PHE A 66 7.72 4.82 12.88
C PHE A 66 9.22 4.51 13.04
N MET A 67 9.89 5.08 14.04
CA MET A 67 11.32 4.81 14.32
C MET A 67 11.55 3.54 15.14
N SER A 68 10.51 2.94 15.71
CA SER A 68 10.61 1.67 16.43
C SER A 68 11.03 0.55 15.49
N SER A 69 12.18 -0.07 15.76
CA SER A 69 12.83 -1.09 14.90
C SER A 69 11.95 -2.31 14.56
N ASP A 70 10.94 -2.59 15.39
CA ASP A 70 10.02 -3.72 15.22
C ASP A 70 8.58 -3.32 14.87
N TYR A 71 8.32 -2.03 14.63
CA TYR A 71 7.00 -1.44 14.30
C TYR A 71 5.85 -2.07 15.10
N PRO A 72 5.53 -1.57 16.31
CA PRO A 72 4.48 -2.15 17.12
C PRO A 72 3.19 -2.26 16.29
N LYS A 73 2.66 -3.49 16.19
CA LYS A 73 1.48 -3.79 15.38
C LYS A 73 0.37 -2.81 15.76
N LEU A 74 -0.27 -2.23 14.75
CA LEU A 74 -1.41 -1.36 15.01
C LEU A 74 -2.49 -2.17 15.75
N PRO A 75 -3.22 -1.53 16.68
CA PRO A 75 -4.41 -2.15 17.24
C PRO A 75 -5.31 -2.65 16.11
N MET A 76 -5.83 -3.86 16.24
CA MET A 76 -6.59 -4.53 15.17
C MET A 76 -7.73 -3.65 14.64
N VAL A 77 -8.39 -2.89 15.52
CA VAL A 77 -9.47 -1.97 15.15
C VAL A 77 -8.99 -0.83 14.24
N VAL A 78 -7.80 -0.27 14.50
CA VAL A 78 -7.19 0.76 13.64
C VAL A 78 -6.80 0.17 12.29
N ARG A 79 -6.26 -1.05 12.28
CA ARG A 79 -5.94 -1.76 11.05
C ARG A 79 -7.19 -2.03 10.22
N GLU A 80 -8.31 -2.39 10.83
CA GLU A 80 -9.58 -2.61 10.14
C GLU A 80 -10.13 -1.35 9.49
N GLU A 81 -10.06 -0.20 10.16
CA GLU A 81 -10.44 1.08 9.56
C GLU A 81 -9.53 1.46 8.38
N LEU A 82 -8.22 1.20 8.48
CA LEU A 82 -7.32 1.37 7.34
C LEU A 82 -7.70 0.44 6.17
N ILE A 83 -8.03 -0.83 6.45
CA ILE A 83 -8.51 -1.77 5.41
C ILE A 83 -9.83 -1.28 4.79
N ARG A 84 -10.73 -0.72 5.59
CA ARG A 84 -11.99 -0.15 5.10
C ARG A 84 -11.73 1.05 4.19
N ALA A 85 -10.88 1.99 4.61
CA ALA A 85 -10.44 3.12 3.79
C ALA A 85 -9.81 2.64 2.48
N PHE A 86 -8.95 1.62 2.55
CA PHE A 86 -8.34 1.00 1.37
C PHE A 86 -9.40 0.49 0.37
N ARG A 87 -10.43 -0.23 0.84
CA ARG A 87 -11.51 -0.72 -0.04
C ARG A 87 -12.26 0.43 -0.72
N ILE A 88 -12.53 1.52 0.01
CA ILE A 88 -13.18 2.72 -0.55
C ILE A 88 -12.31 3.33 -1.65
N HIS A 89 -11.01 3.48 -1.41
CA HIS A 89 -10.08 4.02 -2.40
C HIS A 89 -9.90 3.12 -3.62
N MET A 90 -9.93 1.80 -3.44
CA MET A 90 -9.93 0.83 -4.52
C MET A 90 -11.18 0.97 -5.39
N ALA A 91 -12.38 1.05 -4.78
CA ALA A 91 -13.63 1.25 -5.49
C ALA A 91 -13.65 2.57 -6.27
N SER A 92 -13.03 3.63 -5.71
CA SER A 92 -12.91 4.93 -6.38
C SER A 92 -11.91 4.96 -7.54
N GLY A 93 -11.14 3.89 -7.77
CA GLY A 93 -10.14 3.83 -8.85
C GLY A 93 -8.89 4.69 -8.59
N ARG A 94 -8.72 5.23 -7.38
CA ARG A 94 -7.50 5.96 -6.99
C ARG A 94 -6.29 5.04 -6.92
N MET A 95 -6.51 3.77 -6.55
CA MET A 95 -5.46 2.75 -6.45
C MET A 95 -5.07 2.09 -7.77
N ASP A 96 -5.69 2.45 -8.89
CA ASP A 96 -5.42 1.83 -10.19
C ASP A 96 -3.97 2.07 -10.67
N VAL A 97 -3.36 3.21 -10.34
CA VAL A 97 -1.96 3.50 -10.68
C VAL A 97 -0.99 2.61 -9.89
N LEU A 98 -1.28 2.34 -8.62
CA LEU A 98 -0.47 1.41 -7.82
C LEU A 98 -0.55 -0.02 -8.38
N ARG A 99 -1.72 -0.42 -8.87
CA ARG A 99 -1.91 -1.71 -9.56
C ARG A 99 -1.11 -1.78 -10.85
N LEU A 100 -1.03 -0.70 -11.63
CA LEU A 100 -0.15 -0.62 -12.81
C LEU A 100 1.32 -0.76 -12.42
N GLY A 101 1.76 -0.03 -11.40
CA GLY A 101 3.14 -0.09 -10.91
C GLY A 101 3.54 -1.52 -10.52
N ALA A 102 2.71 -2.19 -9.72
CA ALA A 102 2.97 -3.56 -9.28
C ALA A 102 3.06 -4.55 -10.45
N VAL A 103 2.22 -4.37 -11.47
CA VAL A 103 2.25 -5.22 -12.67
C VAL A 103 3.49 -4.93 -13.51
N ALA A 104 3.81 -3.65 -13.71
CA ALA A 104 5.02 -3.23 -14.42
C ALA A 104 6.27 -3.81 -13.76
N GLU A 105 6.38 -3.76 -12.42
CA GLU A 105 7.49 -4.35 -11.68
C GLU A 105 7.62 -5.85 -11.93
N LYS A 106 6.50 -6.58 -11.86
CA LYS A 106 6.47 -8.04 -12.09
C LYS A 106 6.97 -8.40 -13.48
N TYR A 107 6.51 -7.69 -14.51
CA TYR A 107 6.95 -7.92 -15.89
C TYR A 107 8.37 -7.44 -16.14
N ALA A 108 8.81 -6.32 -15.53
CA ALA A 108 10.17 -5.82 -15.64
C ALA A 108 11.19 -6.83 -15.09
N LYS A 109 10.94 -7.43 -13.93
CA LYS A 109 11.80 -8.50 -13.38
C LYS A 109 11.89 -9.69 -14.34
N ARG A 110 10.76 -10.10 -14.92
CA ARG A 110 10.73 -11.21 -15.87
C ARG A 110 11.51 -10.89 -17.14
N MET A 111 11.36 -9.68 -17.68
CA MET A 111 12.11 -9.20 -18.83
C MET A 111 13.61 -9.09 -18.54
N MET A 112 14.00 -8.68 -17.33
CA MET A 112 15.40 -8.63 -16.90
C MET A 112 16.05 -10.01 -16.96
N TYR A 113 15.39 -11.06 -16.42
CA TYR A 113 15.92 -12.42 -16.50
C TYR A 113 16.01 -12.94 -17.93
N VAL A 114 15.03 -12.63 -18.78
CA VAL A 114 15.05 -12.99 -20.20
C VAL A 114 16.23 -12.29 -20.91
N GLY A 115 16.43 -10.99 -20.66
CA GLY A 115 17.56 -10.25 -21.20
C GLY A 115 18.91 -10.79 -20.72
N LEU A 116 19.02 -11.14 -19.44
CA LEU A 116 20.23 -11.74 -18.87
C LEU A 116 20.52 -13.11 -19.50
N PHE A 117 19.49 -13.91 -19.76
CA PHE A 117 19.61 -15.19 -20.45
C PHE A 117 20.08 -15.03 -21.90
N PHE A 118 19.53 -14.09 -22.65
CA PHE A 118 19.99 -13.81 -24.02
C PHE A 118 21.41 -13.25 -24.05
N LEU A 119 21.78 -12.39 -23.10
CA LEU A 119 23.14 -11.87 -22.98
C LEU A 119 24.14 -13.00 -22.70
N PHE A 120 23.77 -13.95 -21.84
CA PHE A 120 24.57 -15.16 -21.62
C PHE A 120 24.74 -15.99 -22.89
N LEU A 121 23.67 -16.20 -23.66
CA LEU A 121 23.75 -16.94 -24.93
C LEU A 121 24.68 -16.28 -25.95
N ILE A 122 24.62 -14.95 -26.11
CA ILE A 122 25.50 -14.18 -27.01
C ILE A 122 26.96 -14.21 -26.54
N LEU A 123 27.20 -14.33 -25.24
CA LEU A 123 28.56 -14.29 -24.68
C LEU A 123 29.25 -15.68 -24.73
N VAL A 124 28.46 -16.75 -24.78
CA VAL A 124 28.94 -18.15 -24.79
C VAL A 124 29.04 -18.74 -26.20
N PHE A 125 28.19 -18.32 -27.13
CA PHE A 125 28.18 -18.75 -28.54
C PHE A 125 28.66 -17.63 -29.46
#